data_AF-A0A416DLV3-F1
#
_entry.id   AF-A0A416DLV3-F1
#
_cell.length_a   1.000
_cell.length_b   1.000
_cell.length_c   1.000
_cell.angle_alpha   90.00
_cell.angle_beta   90.00
_cell.angle_gamma   90.00
#
_symmetry.space_group_name_H-M   'P 1'
#
loop_
_entity.id
_entity.type
_entity.pdbx_description
1 polymer ?
#
loop_
_entity_poly.entity_id
_entity_poly.type
_entity_poly.pdbx_seq_one_letter_code
_entity_poly.pdbx_strand_id
1 'polypeptide(L)'
;MVIHVVRPGDSLYRIAQLHGIPLPFLIQQNELHEPYRLTPGQTIVVPQPEKTYIVRRGDTLGSIAAQNGTTVMQLWQNNPQLGGTDRIQPGQMLVLSYGNKLGRFAVNGYAYPSIDLRVLRRTLPYLTYLSVFSVGFDNAGRILPFSAELLVRMARQYQVKPLLVLTTLGEDGQFSGERAHRLLNTPTARAALIENLAQVLAMQGFAGVDIDFEYVPPEDADAYAAFVRSVRERLSPAGYTVFAALAPKTSAAQQGLLYEAHDYAALGSAADRALLMTYEWGYTLSAPMAVAPINKVEQVVRFAVSQVPPNKLFMGIPNYGYDWALPYVQGQSRARSLGNVQAVEQAIQVGAPIHYDDTAQSPHYNYWRDRAEHEVWFEDARSVRAKLALAGEYQLAGVSIWNIMRYFPQLWLVLNSLYDIEKLG
;
A
#
# COMPACT_ATOMS: atom_id res chain seq x y z
N MET A 1 -15.74 -15.09 -0.43
CA MET A 1 -15.07 -14.80 -1.73
C MET A 1 -14.25 -16.03 -2.12
N VAL A 2 -14.07 -16.24 -3.43
CA VAL A 2 -13.18 -17.28 -3.96
C VAL A 2 -12.15 -16.63 -4.87
N ILE A 3 -10.91 -17.11 -4.88
CA ILE A 3 -9.91 -16.71 -5.88
C ILE A 3 -9.82 -17.86 -6.89
N HIS A 4 -10.34 -17.64 -8.09
CA HIS A 4 -10.27 -18.60 -9.19
C HIS A 4 -8.95 -18.44 -9.94
N VAL A 5 -8.19 -19.53 -10.10
CA VAL A 5 -6.99 -19.58 -10.92
C VAL A 5 -7.36 -20.12 -12.29
N VAL A 6 -7.20 -19.30 -13.33
CA VAL A 6 -7.57 -19.64 -14.71
C VAL A 6 -6.82 -20.89 -15.17
N ARG A 7 -7.54 -21.85 -15.74
CA ARG A 7 -7.01 -23.08 -16.35
C ARG A 7 -7.12 -23.01 -17.88
N PRO A 8 -6.33 -23.80 -18.62
CA PRO A 8 -6.52 -23.95 -20.07
C PRO A 8 -7.98 -24.30 -20.41
N GLY A 9 -8.60 -23.51 -21.30
CA GLY A 9 -10.00 -23.68 -21.70
C GLY A 9 -11.03 -22.94 -20.85
N ASP A 10 -10.62 -22.23 -19.79
CA ASP A 10 -11.52 -21.34 -19.06
C ASP A 10 -11.93 -20.14 -19.93
N SER A 11 -13.15 -19.68 -19.72
CA SER A 11 -13.66 -18.39 -20.20
C SER A 11 -14.38 -17.70 -19.05
N LEU A 12 -14.53 -16.37 -19.10
CA LEU A 12 -15.27 -15.65 -18.05
C LEU A 12 -16.70 -16.18 -17.88
N TYR A 13 -17.35 -16.61 -18.97
CA TYR A 13 -18.66 -17.25 -18.92
C TYR A 13 -18.63 -18.55 -18.13
N ARG A 14 -17.67 -19.44 -18.40
CA ARG A 14 -17.51 -20.72 -17.67
C ARG A 14 -17.19 -20.48 -16.20
N ILE A 15 -16.32 -19.52 -15.89
CA ILE A 15 -15.98 -19.15 -14.52
C ILE A 15 -17.23 -18.62 -13.79
N ALA A 16 -17.97 -17.70 -14.40
CA ALA A 16 -19.20 -17.15 -13.83
C ALA A 16 -20.25 -18.25 -13.57
N GLN A 17 -20.45 -19.16 -14.52
CA GLN A 17 -21.35 -20.30 -14.40
C GLN A 17 -20.91 -21.26 -13.29
N LEU A 18 -19.62 -21.60 -13.24
CA LEU A 18 -19.05 -22.50 -12.23
C LEU A 18 -19.29 -21.99 -10.80
N HIS A 19 -19.16 -20.67 -10.60
CA HIS A 19 -19.34 -20.04 -9.29
C HIS A 19 -20.77 -19.53 -9.05
N GLY A 20 -21.69 -19.72 -9.98
CA GLY A 20 -23.09 -19.32 -9.84
C GLY A 20 -23.30 -17.81 -9.74
N ILE A 21 -22.45 -16.98 -10.36
CA ILE A 21 -22.58 -15.52 -10.34
C ILE A 21 -22.86 -14.96 -11.75
N PRO A 22 -23.56 -13.81 -11.88
CA PRO A 22 -23.76 -13.17 -13.18
C PRO A 22 -22.44 -12.76 -13.82
N LEU A 23 -22.26 -13.05 -15.11
CA LEU A 23 -21.06 -12.63 -15.87
C LEU A 23 -20.80 -11.11 -15.81
N PRO A 24 -21.79 -10.22 -16.01
CA PRO A 24 -21.56 -8.78 -15.89
C PRO A 24 -21.07 -8.37 -14.50
N PHE A 25 -21.52 -9.05 -13.44
CA PHE A 25 -21.06 -8.82 -12.08
C PHE A 25 -19.59 -9.23 -11.90
N LEU A 26 -19.20 -10.41 -12.41
CA LEU A 26 -17.81 -10.86 -12.36
C LEU A 26 -16.85 -9.89 -13.08
N ILE A 27 -17.24 -9.45 -14.28
CA ILE A 27 -16.48 -8.48 -15.08
C ILE A 27 -16.33 -7.16 -14.34
N GLN A 28 -17.44 -6.64 -13.81
CA GLN A 28 -17.48 -5.34 -13.14
C GLN A 28 -16.64 -5.31 -11.86
N GLN A 29 -16.70 -6.38 -11.06
CA GLN A 29 -15.96 -6.44 -9.80
C GLN A 29 -14.45 -6.52 -10.02
N ASN A 30 -13.99 -7.29 -11.01
CA ASN A 30 -12.56 -7.41 -11.33
C ASN A 30 -12.06 -6.33 -12.31
N GLU A 31 -12.94 -5.47 -12.80
CA GLU A 31 -12.67 -4.44 -13.81
C GLU A 31 -11.97 -4.99 -15.06
N LEU A 32 -12.46 -6.13 -15.55
CA LEU A 32 -11.92 -6.74 -16.74
C LEU A 32 -12.29 -5.90 -17.97
N HIS A 33 -11.42 -5.89 -18.97
CA HIS A 33 -11.61 -5.12 -20.21
C HIS A 33 -11.66 -6.04 -21.44
N GLU A 34 -12.46 -5.65 -22.43
CA GLU A 34 -12.48 -6.29 -23.75
C GLU A 34 -11.06 -6.25 -24.36
N PRO A 35 -10.59 -7.32 -25.03
CA PRO A 35 -11.33 -8.50 -25.50
C PRO A 35 -11.47 -9.65 -24.47
N TYR A 36 -11.36 -9.38 -23.16
CA TYR A 36 -11.52 -10.36 -22.07
C TYR A 36 -10.64 -11.61 -22.21
N ARG A 37 -9.45 -11.44 -22.80
CA ARG A 37 -8.48 -12.53 -22.92
C ARG A 37 -7.99 -12.93 -21.54
N LEU A 38 -7.84 -14.23 -21.35
CA LEU A 38 -7.32 -14.83 -20.13
C LEU A 38 -6.04 -15.59 -20.47
N THR A 39 -5.12 -15.65 -19.51
CA THR A 39 -3.95 -16.55 -19.58
C THR A 39 -4.01 -17.56 -18.44
N PRO A 40 -3.63 -18.84 -18.64
CA PRO A 40 -3.53 -19.81 -17.55
C PRO A 40 -2.72 -19.27 -16.37
N GLY A 41 -3.19 -19.53 -15.15
CA GLY A 41 -2.56 -19.04 -13.93
C GLY A 41 -2.96 -17.62 -13.50
N GLN A 42 -3.62 -16.85 -14.37
CA GLN A 42 -4.24 -15.57 -13.99
C GLN A 42 -5.28 -15.79 -12.88
N THR A 43 -5.33 -14.87 -11.91
CA THR A 43 -6.35 -14.90 -10.85
C THR A 43 -7.54 -14.02 -11.17
N ILE A 44 -8.73 -14.55 -10.93
CA ILE A 44 -10.00 -13.81 -10.95
C ILE A 44 -10.61 -13.90 -9.55
N VAL A 45 -10.90 -12.76 -8.92
CA VAL A 45 -11.58 -12.73 -7.62
C VAL A 45 -13.07 -12.90 -7.89
N VAL A 46 -13.70 -13.85 -7.21
CA VAL A 46 -15.13 -14.16 -7.32
C VAL A 46 -15.78 -13.72 -6.01
N PRO A 47 -16.37 -12.50 -5.95
CA PRO A 47 -17.03 -12.04 -4.74
C PRO A 47 -18.32 -12.82 -4.50
N GLN A 48 -18.63 -13.04 -3.22
CA GLN A 48 -19.86 -13.71 -2.78
C GLN A 48 -20.60 -12.73 -1.88
N PRO A 49 -21.42 -11.84 -2.46
CA PRO A 49 -22.18 -10.88 -1.67
C PRO A 49 -23.23 -11.60 -0.82
N GLU A 50 -23.41 -11.14 0.41
CA GLU A 50 -24.48 -11.64 1.29
C GLU A 50 -25.80 -10.89 1.01
N LYS A 51 -25.69 -9.57 0.79
CA LYS A 51 -26.83 -8.72 0.46
C LYS A 51 -26.53 -7.88 -0.76
N THR A 52 -27.48 -7.82 -1.67
CA THR A 52 -27.45 -7.00 -2.88
C THR A 52 -28.71 -6.15 -2.99
N TYR A 53 -28.62 -5.06 -3.75
CA TYR A 53 -29.73 -4.15 -4.01
C TYR A 53 -29.81 -3.82 -5.50
N ILE A 54 -31.01 -3.79 -6.06
CA ILE A 54 -31.25 -3.31 -7.43
C ILE A 54 -31.73 -1.88 -7.36
N VAL A 55 -30.92 -0.95 -7.89
CA VAL A 55 -31.20 0.49 -7.90
C VAL A 55 -32.54 0.77 -8.58
N ARG A 56 -33.38 1.57 -7.93
CA ARG A 56 -34.69 2.01 -8.40
C ARG A 56 -34.63 3.47 -8.85
N ARG A 57 -35.64 3.88 -9.61
CA ARG A 57 -35.77 5.28 -10.03
C ARG A 57 -35.96 6.18 -8.81
N GLY A 58 -35.09 7.19 -8.67
CA GLY A 58 -35.12 8.15 -7.56
C GLY A 58 -34.17 7.81 -6.40
N ASP A 59 -33.50 6.66 -6.45
CA ASP A 59 -32.51 6.31 -5.42
C ASP A 59 -31.26 7.19 -5.50
N THR A 60 -30.65 7.39 -4.34
CA THR A 60 -29.28 7.91 -4.17
C THR A 60 -28.49 6.91 -3.33
N LEU A 61 -27.15 6.96 -3.37
CA LEU A 61 -26.35 6.12 -2.47
C LEU A 61 -26.69 6.38 -0.99
N GLY A 62 -26.98 7.63 -0.63
CA GLY A 62 -27.39 8.00 0.73
C GLY A 62 -28.71 7.36 1.15
N SER A 63 -29.74 7.39 0.29
CA SER A 63 -31.03 6.77 0.59
C SER A 63 -30.93 5.24 0.66
N ILE A 64 -30.17 4.63 -0.25
CA ILE A 64 -29.90 3.18 -0.23
C ILE A 64 -29.16 2.80 1.05
N ALA A 65 -28.12 3.55 1.42
CA ALA A 65 -27.34 3.30 2.62
C ALA A 65 -28.20 3.34 3.88
N ALA A 66 -28.98 4.41 4.05
CA ALA A 66 -29.86 4.60 5.21
C ALA A 66 -30.94 3.50 5.33
N GLN A 67 -31.59 3.14 4.21
CA GLN A 67 -32.65 2.11 4.21
C GLN A 67 -32.13 0.71 4.53
N ASN A 68 -30.84 0.43 4.26
CA ASN A 68 -30.25 -0.89 4.41
C ASN A 68 -29.28 -1.00 5.58
N GLY A 69 -29.18 0.03 6.44
CA GLY A 69 -28.29 0.02 7.61
C GLY A 69 -26.81 -0.08 7.24
N THR A 70 -26.40 0.53 6.13
CA THR A 70 -24.99 0.60 5.67
C THR A 70 -24.58 2.06 5.46
N THR A 71 -23.38 2.31 4.97
CA THR A 71 -22.87 3.67 4.70
C THR A 71 -22.51 3.85 3.23
N VAL A 72 -22.49 5.09 2.75
CA VAL A 72 -21.99 5.40 1.39
C VAL A 72 -20.54 4.95 1.23
N MET A 73 -19.72 5.06 2.27
CA MET A 73 -18.35 4.56 2.29
C MET A 73 -18.29 3.05 2.01
N GLN A 74 -19.12 2.26 2.70
CA GLN A 74 -19.19 0.81 2.49
C GLN A 74 -19.73 0.48 1.09
N LEU A 75 -20.67 1.26 0.55
CA LEU A 75 -21.16 1.09 -0.82
C LEU A 75 -20.03 1.34 -1.84
N TRP A 76 -19.21 2.37 -1.68
CA TRP A 76 -18.04 2.60 -2.54
C TRP A 76 -17.03 1.45 -2.44
N GLN A 77 -16.75 0.94 -1.24
CA GLN A 77 -15.83 -0.17 -1.02
C GLN A 77 -16.34 -1.49 -1.62
N ASN A 78 -17.64 -1.73 -1.56
CA ASN A 78 -18.25 -2.96 -2.08
C ASN A 78 -18.47 -2.94 -3.60
N ASN A 79 -18.44 -1.75 -4.20
CA ASN A 79 -18.77 -1.53 -5.61
C ASN A 79 -17.67 -0.70 -6.27
N PRO A 80 -16.50 -1.30 -6.60
CA PRO A 80 -15.33 -0.59 -7.12
C PRO A 80 -15.63 0.19 -8.42
N GLN A 81 -16.62 -0.24 -9.20
CA GLN A 81 -17.10 0.47 -10.40
C GLN A 81 -17.60 1.88 -10.13
N LEU A 82 -18.03 2.19 -8.90
CA LEU A 82 -18.50 3.54 -8.54
C LEU A 82 -17.32 4.52 -8.48
N GLY A 83 -16.10 4.01 -8.28
CA GLY A 83 -14.87 4.78 -8.30
C GLY A 83 -14.85 5.96 -7.33
N GLY A 84 -15.50 5.81 -6.18
CA GLY A 84 -15.68 6.85 -5.17
C GLY A 84 -16.67 7.96 -5.57
N THR A 85 -17.62 7.69 -6.47
CA THR A 85 -18.62 8.66 -6.92
C THR A 85 -20.05 8.18 -6.66
N ASP A 86 -20.99 9.12 -6.59
CA ASP A 86 -22.41 8.82 -6.29
C ASP A 86 -23.24 8.47 -7.53
N ARG A 87 -22.59 8.19 -8.66
CA ARG A 87 -23.27 7.91 -9.93
C ARG A 87 -23.80 6.48 -9.95
N ILE A 88 -25.13 6.37 -9.89
CA ILE A 88 -25.87 5.11 -10.01
C ILE A 88 -26.99 5.22 -11.05
N GLN A 89 -27.41 4.09 -11.61
CA GLN A 89 -28.48 4.02 -12.60
C GLN A 89 -29.56 3.00 -12.21
N PRO A 90 -30.85 3.24 -12.51
CA PRO A 90 -31.90 2.26 -12.29
C PRO A 90 -31.58 0.91 -12.97
N GLY A 91 -31.83 -0.19 -12.26
CA GLY A 91 -31.49 -1.55 -12.70
C GLY A 91 -30.05 -1.98 -12.38
N GLN A 92 -29.18 -1.07 -11.96
CA GLN A 92 -27.83 -1.42 -11.51
C GLN A 92 -27.90 -2.25 -10.22
N MET A 93 -27.17 -3.36 -10.18
CA MET A 93 -26.98 -4.13 -8.95
C MET A 93 -25.85 -3.54 -8.13
N LEU A 94 -26.09 -3.31 -6.84
CA LEU A 94 -25.10 -2.91 -5.85
C LEU A 94 -24.93 -4.01 -4.80
N VAL A 95 -23.69 -4.25 -4.40
CA VAL A 95 -23.36 -5.07 -3.24
C VAL A 95 -23.48 -4.21 -1.99
N LEU A 96 -24.33 -4.64 -1.06
CA LEU A 96 -24.54 -3.95 0.22
C LEU A 96 -23.60 -4.46 1.31
N SER A 97 -23.38 -5.78 1.35
CA SER A 97 -22.47 -6.43 2.28
C SER A 97 -21.88 -7.71 1.70
N TYR A 98 -20.68 -8.04 2.20
CA TYR A 98 -20.10 -9.37 2.12
C TYR A 98 -20.28 -10.05 3.48
N GLY A 99 -20.10 -11.38 3.53
CA GLY A 99 -20.16 -12.13 4.79
C GLY A 99 -19.05 -11.75 5.78
N ASN A 100 -18.88 -12.60 6.80
CA ASN A 100 -17.98 -12.35 7.93
C ASN A 100 -16.56 -11.95 7.50
N LYS A 101 -16.09 -10.83 8.05
CA LYS A 101 -14.69 -10.38 7.98
C LYS A 101 -13.85 -11.12 9.02
N LEU A 102 -12.54 -11.16 8.79
CA LEU A 102 -11.54 -11.70 9.71
C LEU A 102 -11.20 -10.72 10.84
N GLY A 103 -11.50 -9.44 10.66
CA GLY A 103 -11.24 -8.40 11.66
C GLY A 103 -11.27 -7.01 11.06
N ARG A 104 -10.57 -6.09 11.71
CA ARG A 104 -10.44 -4.69 11.28
C ARG A 104 -8.96 -4.35 11.07
N PHE A 105 -8.66 -3.62 10.01
CA PHE A 105 -7.35 -3.02 9.78
C PHE A 105 -7.44 -1.51 9.61
N ALA A 106 -6.41 -0.83 10.10
CA ALA A 106 -6.04 0.45 9.53
C ALA A 106 -5.26 0.22 8.22
N VAL A 107 -5.50 1.06 7.21
CA VAL A 107 -4.84 0.91 5.90
C VAL A 107 -4.16 2.23 5.55
N ASN A 108 -2.85 2.19 5.35
CA ASN A 108 -2.09 3.32 4.83
C ASN A 108 -1.78 3.12 3.33
N GLY A 109 -1.65 4.22 2.60
CA GLY A 109 -1.21 4.20 1.21
C GLY A 109 -0.32 5.40 0.92
N TYR A 110 0.83 5.15 0.29
CA TYR A 110 1.72 6.23 -0.13
C TYR A 110 1.33 6.76 -1.50
N ALA A 111 1.35 8.08 -1.67
CA ALA A 111 1.14 8.74 -2.96
C ALA A 111 2.11 9.89 -3.14
N TYR A 112 2.66 10.02 -4.35
CA TYR A 112 3.32 11.24 -4.77
C TYR A 112 2.25 12.30 -5.15
N PRO A 113 2.55 13.61 -5.02
CA PRO A 113 1.67 14.69 -5.45
C PRO A 113 1.19 14.59 -6.91
N SER A 114 1.95 13.88 -7.76
CA SER A 114 1.66 13.67 -9.18
C SER A 114 0.67 12.54 -9.49
N ILE A 115 0.05 11.92 -8.47
CA ILE A 115 -0.92 10.84 -8.65
C ILE A 115 -2.09 11.24 -9.58
N ASP A 116 -2.51 10.34 -10.48
CA ASP A 116 -3.75 10.54 -11.24
C ASP A 116 -4.92 10.65 -10.25
N LEU A 117 -5.62 11.78 -10.27
CA LEU A 117 -6.70 12.08 -9.31
C LEU A 117 -7.85 11.07 -9.37
N ARG A 118 -8.05 10.39 -10.50
CA ARG A 118 -9.01 9.29 -10.61
C ARG A 118 -8.50 8.08 -9.83
N VAL A 119 -7.22 7.73 -9.94
CA VAL A 119 -6.63 6.64 -9.13
C VAL A 119 -6.74 6.99 -7.64
N LEU A 120 -6.38 8.20 -7.24
CA LEU A 120 -6.52 8.66 -5.86
C LEU A 120 -7.97 8.51 -5.36
N ARG A 121 -8.93 9.08 -6.10
CA ARG A 121 -10.36 9.02 -5.73
C ARG A 121 -10.88 7.58 -5.57
N ARG A 122 -10.44 6.68 -6.43
CA ARG A 122 -10.84 5.26 -6.38
C ARG A 122 -10.23 4.52 -5.20
N THR A 123 -9.05 4.93 -4.74
CA THR A 123 -8.32 4.30 -3.65
C THR A 123 -8.74 4.82 -2.28
N LEU A 124 -9.07 6.12 -2.15
CA LEU A 124 -9.41 6.75 -0.87
C LEU A 124 -10.49 6.03 -0.03
N PRO A 125 -11.56 5.44 -0.61
CA PRO A 125 -12.50 4.63 0.17
C PRO A 125 -11.85 3.50 0.96
N TYR A 126 -10.72 2.97 0.47
CA TYR A 126 -10.01 1.85 1.07
C TYR A 126 -8.89 2.24 2.04
N LEU A 127 -8.69 3.53 2.31
CA LEU A 127 -7.62 4.02 3.18
C LEU A 127 -8.13 4.55 4.51
N THR A 128 -7.35 4.31 5.57
CA THR A 128 -7.43 5.00 6.85
C THR A 128 -6.49 6.21 6.85
N TYR A 129 -5.30 6.05 6.28
CA TYR A 129 -4.26 7.06 6.15
C TYR A 129 -3.81 7.23 4.70
N LEU A 130 -3.46 8.46 4.32
CA LEU A 130 -2.80 8.78 3.05
C LEU A 130 -1.45 9.44 3.37
N SER A 131 -0.35 8.71 3.23
CA SER A 131 1.00 9.24 3.33
C SER A 131 1.38 9.98 2.04
N VAL A 132 1.45 11.31 2.08
CA VAL A 132 1.83 12.14 0.92
C VAL A 132 3.36 12.26 0.87
N PHE A 133 3.95 11.55 -0.08
CA PHE A 133 5.40 11.42 -0.26
C PHE A 133 5.94 12.48 -1.22
N SER A 134 6.87 13.34 -0.84
CA SER A 134 7.39 13.59 0.51
C SER A 134 7.89 15.03 0.58
N VAL A 135 8.42 15.42 1.74
CA VAL A 135 9.14 16.69 1.90
C VAL A 135 10.47 16.47 2.61
N GLY A 136 11.47 17.26 2.19
CA GLY A 136 12.77 17.37 2.86
C GLY A 136 12.90 18.64 3.68
N PHE A 137 14.08 18.87 4.24
CA PHE A 137 14.40 20.05 5.05
C PHE A 137 15.84 20.51 4.80
N ASP A 138 16.11 21.79 5.01
CA ASP A 138 17.47 22.34 4.92
C ASP A 138 18.27 22.19 6.24
N ASN A 139 19.54 22.59 6.23
CA ASN A 139 20.43 22.51 7.40
C ASN A 139 19.97 23.35 8.61
N ALA A 140 19.05 24.29 8.41
CA ALA A 140 18.48 25.12 9.48
C ALA A 140 17.15 24.57 10.01
N GLY A 141 16.68 23.43 9.49
CA GLY A 141 15.40 22.84 9.84
C GLY A 141 14.20 23.50 9.15
N ARG A 142 14.40 24.27 8.07
CA ARG A 142 13.29 24.79 7.27
C ARG A 142 12.80 23.70 6.32
N ILE A 143 11.49 23.52 6.27
CA ILE A 143 10.84 22.58 5.35
C ILE A 143 10.96 23.10 3.91
N LEU A 144 11.39 22.24 2.99
CA LEU A 144 11.53 22.59 1.58
C LEU A 144 10.16 22.78 0.91
N PRO A 145 10.04 23.60 -0.15
CA PRO A 145 8.77 23.77 -0.85
C PRO A 145 8.21 22.46 -1.40
N PHE A 146 6.90 22.26 -1.24
CA PHE A 146 6.16 21.10 -1.76
C PHE A 146 4.70 21.49 -2.02
N SER A 147 3.95 20.63 -2.70
CA SER A 147 2.50 20.82 -2.94
C SER A 147 1.73 19.56 -2.59
N ALA A 148 0.74 19.70 -1.71
CA ALA A 148 -0.04 18.56 -1.20
C ALA A 148 -1.51 18.90 -0.92
N GLU A 149 -1.91 20.17 -1.06
CA GLU A 149 -3.18 20.70 -0.58
C GLU A 149 -4.38 19.99 -1.21
N LEU A 150 -4.28 19.63 -2.50
CA LEU A 150 -5.33 18.89 -3.19
C LEU A 150 -5.49 17.48 -2.63
N LEU A 151 -4.38 16.76 -2.41
CA LEU A 151 -4.40 15.41 -1.84
C LEU A 151 -4.95 15.42 -0.42
N VAL A 152 -4.53 16.40 0.40
CA VAL A 152 -5.02 16.58 1.76
C VAL A 152 -6.53 16.85 1.79
N ARG A 153 -7.03 17.76 0.93
CA ARG A 153 -8.47 18.03 0.83
C ARG A 153 -9.25 16.80 0.38
N MET A 154 -8.78 16.10 -0.65
CA MET A 154 -9.44 14.88 -1.14
C MET A 154 -9.45 13.80 -0.05
N ALA A 155 -8.33 13.55 0.64
CA ALA A 155 -8.28 12.58 1.73
C ALA A 155 -9.35 12.84 2.79
N ARG A 156 -9.47 14.09 3.25
CA ARG A 156 -10.48 14.47 4.25
C ARG A 156 -11.92 14.28 3.77
N GLN A 157 -12.21 14.55 2.50
CA GLN A 157 -13.55 14.30 1.92
C GLN A 157 -13.97 12.81 2.01
N TYR A 158 -13.00 11.89 2.01
CA TYR A 158 -13.22 10.45 2.12
C TYR A 158 -12.92 9.90 3.52
N GLN A 159 -12.89 10.76 4.54
CA GLN A 159 -12.61 10.39 5.94
C GLN A 159 -11.27 9.66 6.10
N VAL A 160 -10.28 10.05 5.28
CA VAL A 160 -8.90 9.54 5.32
C VAL A 160 -8.02 10.59 5.99
N LYS A 161 -7.17 10.17 6.92
CA LYS A 161 -6.22 11.04 7.62
C LYS A 161 -4.96 11.24 6.76
N PRO A 162 -4.72 12.43 6.20
CA PRO A 162 -3.51 12.65 5.41
C PRO A 162 -2.31 12.82 6.34
N LEU A 163 -1.20 12.14 6.03
CA LEU A 163 0.08 12.23 6.73
C LEU A 163 1.10 12.89 5.80
N LEU A 164 1.90 13.81 6.34
CA LEU A 164 3.04 14.35 5.61
C LEU A 164 4.22 13.38 5.77
N VAL A 165 4.84 12.93 4.67
CA VAL A 165 6.06 12.12 4.79
C VAL A 165 7.27 13.03 4.85
N LEU A 166 7.98 13.00 5.97
CA LEU A 166 9.21 13.76 6.20
C LEU A 166 10.41 12.87 5.96
N THR A 167 11.26 13.25 5.01
CA THR A 167 12.42 12.45 4.57
C THR A 167 13.73 13.21 4.73
N THR A 168 14.86 12.51 4.61
CA THR A 168 16.20 13.13 4.50
C THR A 168 16.56 13.48 3.06
N LEU A 169 15.58 13.53 2.15
CA LEU A 169 15.80 13.91 0.75
C LEU A 169 16.32 15.33 0.66
N GLY A 170 17.42 15.49 -0.08
CA GLY A 170 17.97 16.79 -0.43
C GLY A 170 17.30 17.43 -1.65
N GLU A 171 17.81 18.60 -2.03
CA GLU A 171 17.41 19.33 -3.23
C GLU A 171 17.66 18.54 -4.53
N ASP A 172 18.56 17.54 -4.47
CA ASP A 172 18.87 16.59 -5.54
C ASP A 172 17.92 15.38 -5.60
N GLY A 173 16.97 15.29 -4.67
CA GLY A 173 16.01 14.19 -4.57
C GLY A 173 16.62 12.86 -4.11
N GLN A 174 17.79 12.86 -3.47
CA GLN A 174 18.43 11.66 -2.91
C GLN A 174 18.41 11.68 -1.37
N PHE A 175 18.29 10.50 -0.75
CA PHE A 175 18.41 10.36 0.70
C PHE A 175 19.84 10.69 1.14
N SER A 176 19.97 11.39 2.27
CA SER A 176 21.26 11.84 2.78
C SER A 176 21.41 11.53 4.27
N GLY A 177 22.25 10.54 4.59
CA GLY A 177 22.66 10.26 5.97
C GLY A 177 23.39 11.44 6.62
N GLU A 178 24.11 12.22 5.81
CA GLU A 178 24.81 13.43 6.26
C GLU A 178 23.81 14.51 6.72
N ARG A 179 22.73 14.70 5.96
CA ARG A 179 21.64 15.61 6.33
C ARG A 179 20.95 15.17 7.62
N ALA A 180 20.72 13.85 7.77
CA ALA A 180 20.20 13.28 9.00
C ALA A 180 21.14 13.59 10.18
N HIS A 181 22.42 13.24 10.05
CA HIS A 181 23.45 13.46 11.06
C HIS A 181 23.49 14.91 11.54
N ARG A 182 23.57 15.87 10.61
CA ARG A 182 23.59 17.30 10.95
C ARG A 182 22.36 17.74 11.74
N LEU A 183 21.16 17.35 11.28
CA LEU A 183 19.92 17.71 11.95
C LEU A 183 19.87 17.11 13.36
N LEU A 184 20.16 15.81 13.48
CA LEU A 184 20.07 15.07 14.74
C LEU A 184 21.06 15.61 15.78
N ASN A 185 22.24 16.08 15.35
CA ASN A 185 23.29 16.61 16.21
C ASN A 185 23.28 18.15 16.38
N THR A 186 22.32 18.87 15.79
CA THR A 186 22.19 20.33 15.92
C THR A 186 20.89 20.70 16.65
N PRO A 187 20.92 21.00 17.97
CA PRO A 187 19.71 21.24 18.76
C PRO A 187 18.81 22.36 18.22
N THR A 188 19.39 23.44 17.69
CA THR A 188 18.65 24.56 17.11
C THR A 188 17.93 24.18 15.82
N ALA A 189 18.59 23.46 14.91
CA ALA A 189 17.98 22.98 13.67
C ALA A 189 16.87 21.95 13.96
N ARG A 190 17.09 21.05 14.92
CA ARG A 190 16.09 20.08 15.36
C ARG A 190 14.84 20.75 15.90
N ALA A 191 15.00 21.73 16.80
CA ALA A 191 13.88 22.50 17.35
C ALA A 191 13.14 23.30 16.25
N ALA A 192 13.89 23.93 15.35
CA ALA A 192 13.31 24.67 14.23
C ALA A 192 12.47 23.74 13.31
N LEU A 193 12.99 22.56 12.97
CA LEU A 193 12.25 21.60 12.14
C LEU A 193 10.98 21.11 12.81
N ILE A 194 11.03 20.81 14.11
CA ILE A 194 9.86 20.37 14.87
C ILE A 194 8.76 21.44 14.86
N GLU A 195 9.12 22.72 15.04
CA GLU A 195 8.16 23.82 14.99
C GLU A 195 7.62 24.07 13.58
N ASN A 196 8.50 24.08 12.57
CA ASN A 196 8.09 24.23 11.17
C ASN A 196 7.15 23.11 10.74
N LEU A 197 7.42 21.88 11.18
CA LEU A 197 6.54 20.73 10.94
C LEU A 197 5.17 20.96 11.57
N ALA A 198 5.10 21.32 12.86
CA ALA A 198 3.83 21.60 13.53
C ALA A 198 3.01 22.68 12.82
N GLN A 199 3.68 23.75 12.34
CA GLN A 199 3.02 24.81 11.57
C GLN A 199 2.49 24.31 10.23
N VAL A 200 3.29 23.58 9.45
CA VAL A 200 2.87 23.04 8.14
C VAL A 200 1.69 22.09 8.29
N LEU A 201 1.73 21.20 9.29
CA LEU A 201 0.63 20.26 9.54
C LEU A 201 -0.68 21.00 9.83
N ALA A 202 -0.63 22.07 10.64
CA ALA A 202 -1.78 22.89 10.95
C ALA A 202 -2.30 23.69 9.75
N MET A 203 -1.41 24.37 9.02
CA MET A 203 -1.77 25.24 7.89
C MET A 203 -2.36 24.45 6.71
N GLN A 204 -1.78 23.30 6.38
CA GLN A 204 -2.24 22.51 5.24
C GLN A 204 -3.29 21.47 5.60
N GLY A 205 -3.60 21.30 6.89
CA GLY A 205 -4.64 20.39 7.36
C GLY A 205 -4.22 18.92 7.31
N PHE A 206 -2.95 18.60 7.57
CA PHE A 206 -2.55 17.21 7.80
C PHE A 206 -3.11 16.67 9.12
N ALA A 207 -3.09 15.36 9.31
CA ALA A 207 -3.49 14.66 10.54
C ALA A 207 -2.30 14.04 11.28
N GLY A 208 -1.09 14.21 10.76
CA GLY A 208 0.12 13.66 11.34
C GLY A 208 1.29 13.68 10.37
N VAL A 209 2.38 13.05 10.79
CA VAL A 209 3.62 12.93 10.03
C VAL A 209 4.07 11.47 10.01
N ASP A 210 4.67 11.07 8.91
CA ASP A 210 5.42 9.83 8.76
C ASP A 210 6.90 10.17 8.59
N ILE A 211 7.73 9.80 9.57
CA ILE A 211 9.16 10.10 9.58
C ILE A 211 9.89 8.95 8.90
N ASP A 212 10.42 9.23 7.72
CA ASP A 212 11.07 8.26 6.84
C ASP A 212 12.53 8.68 6.60
N PHE A 213 13.35 8.49 7.64
CA PHE A 213 14.78 8.79 7.57
C PHE A 213 15.51 7.48 7.27
N GLU A 214 15.99 7.34 6.05
CA GLU A 214 16.81 6.21 5.63
C GLU A 214 18.30 6.57 5.60
N TYR A 215 19.14 5.54 5.68
CA TYR A 215 20.61 5.64 5.62
C TYR A 215 21.21 6.57 6.69
N VAL A 216 20.57 6.64 7.87
CA VAL A 216 21.08 7.37 9.04
C VAL A 216 22.35 6.67 9.56
N PRO A 217 23.44 7.40 9.87
CA PRO A 217 24.65 6.79 10.40
C PRO A 217 24.37 5.97 11.68
N PRO A 218 25.01 4.79 11.84
CA PRO A 218 24.79 3.93 13.01
C PRO A 218 24.95 4.63 14.37
N GLU A 219 25.91 5.55 14.47
CA GLU A 219 26.20 6.33 15.67
C GLU A 219 25.05 7.28 16.09
N ASP A 220 24.13 7.59 15.16
CA ASP A 220 23.01 8.51 15.40
C ASP A 220 21.71 7.77 15.79
N ALA A 221 21.73 6.46 16.01
CA ALA A 221 20.53 5.66 16.33
C ALA A 221 19.71 6.24 17.51
N ASP A 222 20.39 6.54 18.62
CA ASP A 222 19.78 7.11 19.82
C ASP A 222 19.25 8.52 19.57
N ALA A 223 20.00 9.33 18.82
CA ALA A 223 19.61 10.68 18.46
C ALA A 223 18.37 10.68 17.54
N TYR A 224 18.27 9.70 16.64
CA TYR A 224 17.12 9.52 15.78
C TYR A 224 15.86 9.15 16.57
N ALA A 225 15.96 8.15 17.46
CA ALA A 225 14.83 7.79 18.33
C ALA A 225 14.41 8.94 19.26
N ALA A 226 15.36 9.71 19.78
CA ALA A 226 15.09 10.90 20.57
C ALA A 226 14.37 11.99 19.75
N PHE A 227 14.79 12.22 18.50
CA PHE A 227 14.12 13.15 17.59
C PHE A 227 12.66 12.75 17.34
N VAL A 228 12.39 11.47 16.99
CA VAL A 228 11.03 10.97 16.78
C VAL A 228 10.17 11.18 18.04
N ARG A 229 10.74 10.93 19.23
CA ARG A 229 10.05 11.18 20.51
C ARG A 229 9.70 12.65 20.70
N SER A 230 10.65 13.57 20.45
CA SER A 230 10.40 15.01 20.55
C SER A 230 9.35 15.51 19.56
N VAL A 231 9.34 14.97 18.33
CA VAL A 231 8.28 15.24 17.35
C VAL A 231 6.94 14.80 17.91
N ARG A 232 6.83 13.55 18.40
CA ARG A 232 5.58 13.05 19.00
C ARG A 232 5.12 13.90 20.18
N GLU A 233 6.00 14.22 21.12
CA GLU A 233 5.68 15.04 22.30
C GLU A 233 5.15 16.42 21.91
N ARG A 234 5.75 17.06 20.91
CA ARG A 234 5.31 18.36 20.40
C ARG A 234 3.95 18.31 19.71
N LEU A 235 3.68 17.22 18.99
CA LEU A 235 2.51 17.07 18.12
C LEU A 235 1.29 16.46 18.85
N SER A 236 1.51 15.69 19.93
CA SER A 236 0.45 14.97 20.67
C SER A 236 -0.66 15.88 21.24
N PRO A 237 -0.38 17.06 21.83
CA PRO A 237 -1.44 17.92 22.38
C PRO A 237 -2.43 18.42 21.32
N ALA A 238 -2.03 18.45 20.04
CA ALA A 238 -2.87 18.82 18.91
C ALA A 238 -3.56 17.60 18.24
N GLY A 239 -3.36 16.39 18.78
CA GLY A 239 -3.99 15.16 18.28
C GLY A 239 -3.39 14.59 16.99
N TYR A 240 -2.20 15.06 16.59
CA TYR A 240 -1.48 14.54 15.44
C TYR A 240 -0.85 13.18 15.75
N THR A 241 -0.86 12.27 14.77
CA THR A 241 -0.18 10.98 14.88
C THR A 241 1.22 11.03 14.27
N VAL A 242 2.17 10.30 14.87
CA VAL A 242 3.54 10.16 14.37
C VAL A 242 3.82 8.71 13.99
N PHE A 243 4.16 8.50 12.72
CA PHE A 243 4.66 7.24 12.18
C PHE A 243 6.20 7.31 12.08
N ALA A 244 6.85 6.16 12.22
CA ALA A 244 8.26 5.98 11.86
C ALA A 244 8.37 4.84 10.84
N ALA A 245 9.00 5.10 9.70
CA ALA A 245 9.31 4.07 8.71
C ALA A 245 10.57 3.29 9.15
N LEU A 246 10.49 1.97 9.08
CA LEU A 246 11.52 1.06 9.57
C LEU A 246 12.04 0.19 8.42
N ALA A 247 13.35 0.24 8.21
CA ALA A 247 14.05 -0.70 7.35
C ALA A 247 13.79 -2.15 7.77
N PRO A 248 13.65 -3.11 6.86
CA PRO A 248 13.29 -4.48 7.19
C PRO A 248 14.44 -5.22 7.90
N LYS A 249 14.31 -5.42 9.22
CA LYS A 249 15.28 -6.14 10.05
C LYS A 249 14.74 -7.50 10.47
N THR A 250 15.61 -8.51 10.53
CA THR A 250 15.29 -9.83 11.10
C THR A 250 15.97 -10.08 12.44
N SER A 251 16.87 -9.20 12.86
CA SER A 251 17.51 -9.22 14.18
C SER A 251 18.00 -7.83 14.59
N ALA A 252 18.26 -7.63 15.89
CA ALA A 252 18.78 -6.36 16.40
C ALA A 252 20.21 -6.07 15.89
N ALA A 253 21.03 -7.11 15.75
CA ALA A 253 22.43 -7.05 15.33
C ALA A 253 22.63 -6.98 13.80
N GLN A 254 21.55 -6.86 13.02
CA GLN A 254 21.65 -6.75 11.56
C GLN A 254 22.42 -5.47 11.18
N GLN A 255 23.56 -5.65 10.52
CA GLN A 255 24.45 -4.57 10.10
C GLN A 255 24.08 -4.00 8.73
N GLY A 256 24.55 -2.79 8.45
CA GLY A 256 24.38 -2.08 7.19
C GLY A 256 23.77 -0.71 7.44
N LEU A 257 24.20 0.27 6.63
CA LEU A 257 23.81 1.67 6.76
C LEU A 257 22.28 1.90 6.76
N LEU A 258 21.52 1.04 6.09
CA LEU A 258 20.06 1.10 6.09
C LEU A 258 19.42 0.65 7.41
N TYR A 259 20.09 -0.19 8.21
CA TYR A 259 19.48 -0.94 9.31
C TYR A 259 19.94 -0.53 10.70
N GLU A 260 21.20 -0.11 10.86
CA GLU A 260 21.82 0.02 12.18
C GLU A 260 21.21 1.15 13.00
N ALA A 261 20.88 2.29 12.39
CA ALA A 261 20.22 3.40 13.05
C ALA A 261 18.71 3.16 13.34
N HIS A 262 18.12 2.10 12.78
CA HIS A 262 16.73 1.74 13.02
C HIS A 262 16.65 0.77 14.21
N ASP A 263 16.78 1.31 15.42
CA ASP A 263 16.46 0.60 16.65
C ASP A 263 14.92 0.45 16.76
N TYR A 264 14.43 -0.75 16.52
CA TYR A 264 13.00 -1.05 16.52
C TYR A 264 12.35 -0.80 17.89
N ALA A 265 13.00 -1.14 19.00
CA ALA A 265 12.43 -0.96 20.32
C ALA A 265 12.37 0.54 20.67
N ALA A 266 13.46 1.28 20.42
CA ALA A 266 13.52 2.70 20.70
C ALA A 266 12.55 3.51 19.81
N LEU A 267 12.56 3.28 18.49
CA LEU A 267 11.65 3.95 17.54
C LEU A 267 10.19 3.52 17.75
N GLY A 268 9.96 2.23 17.99
CA GLY A 268 8.65 1.69 18.33
C GLY A 268 8.09 2.30 19.61
N SER A 269 8.92 2.63 20.59
CA SER A 269 8.50 3.37 21.79
C SER A 269 8.36 4.88 21.54
N ALA A 270 9.07 5.46 20.57
CA ALA A 270 9.10 6.90 20.30
C ALA A 270 7.94 7.37 19.39
N ALA A 271 7.48 6.55 18.45
CA ALA A 271 6.39 6.85 17.54
C ALA A 271 5.02 6.37 18.08
N ASP A 272 3.91 6.77 17.45
CA ASP A 272 2.57 6.18 17.71
C ASP A 272 2.35 4.90 16.91
N ARG A 273 2.95 4.82 15.73
CA ARG A 273 2.90 3.68 14.81
C ARG A 273 4.27 3.49 14.16
N ALA A 274 4.55 2.26 13.75
CA ALA A 274 5.77 1.91 13.04
C ALA A 274 5.42 1.16 11.75
N LEU A 275 6.06 1.54 10.65
CA LEU A 275 5.79 1.00 9.32
C LEU A 275 6.98 0.19 8.85
N LEU A 276 6.78 -1.10 8.63
CA LEU A 276 7.81 -2.00 8.16
C LEU A 276 7.90 -1.93 6.64
N MET A 277 9.05 -1.53 6.10
CA MET A 277 9.31 -1.51 4.65
C MET A 277 9.60 -2.92 4.12
N THR A 278 8.63 -3.82 4.26
CA THR A 278 8.74 -5.25 3.92
C THR A 278 8.55 -5.51 2.43
N TYR A 279 9.39 -4.90 1.61
CA TYR A 279 9.44 -5.04 0.15
C TYR A 279 10.86 -4.79 -0.38
N GLU A 280 11.05 -4.91 -1.70
CA GLU A 280 12.32 -4.66 -2.41
C GLU A 280 13.42 -5.70 -2.13
N TRP A 281 13.05 -6.98 -1.91
CA TRP A 281 14.03 -8.07 -2.06
C TRP A 281 14.38 -8.29 -3.54
N GLY A 282 13.35 -8.40 -4.38
CA GLY A 282 13.46 -8.22 -5.81
C GLY A 282 13.21 -6.76 -6.15
N TYR A 283 14.25 -6.05 -6.62
CA TYR A 283 14.21 -4.64 -6.96
C TYR A 283 14.91 -4.36 -8.28
N THR A 284 14.82 -3.11 -8.74
CA THR A 284 15.35 -2.69 -10.06
C THR A 284 16.80 -3.14 -10.33
N LEU A 285 17.66 -3.20 -9.31
CA LEU A 285 19.08 -3.57 -9.48
C LEU A 285 19.43 -4.94 -8.92
N SER A 286 18.48 -5.69 -8.34
CA SER A 286 18.74 -7.07 -7.92
C SER A 286 18.68 -8.04 -9.09
N ALA A 287 19.15 -9.26 -8.84
CA ALA A 287 18.74 -10.41 -9.65
C ALA A 287 17.20 -10.60 -9.58
N PRO A 288 16.59 -11.25 -10.58
CA PRO A 288 15.15 -11.53 -10.57
C PRO A 288 14.74 -12.35 -9.35
N MET A 289 13.71 -11.88 -8.64
CA MET A 289 13.00 -12.62 -7.61
C MET A 289 11.72 -11.87 -7.21
N ALA A 290 10.87 -12.48 -6.38
CA ALA A 290 9.71 -11.82 -5.80
C ALA A 290 10.08 -10.49 -5.10
N VAL A 291 9.23 -9.47 -5.27
CA VAL A 291 9.42 -8.14 -4.65
C VAL A 291 9.33 -8.23 -3.12
N ALA A 292 8.33 -8.96 -2.62
CA ALA A 292 8.09 -9.17 -1.19
C ALA A 292 7.76 -10.65 -0.91
N PRO A 293 8.77 -11.54 -0.95
CA PRO A 293 8.57 -12.97 -0.68
C PRO A 293 8.12 -13.18 0.76
N ILE A 294 6.97 -13.83 0.96
CA ILE A 294 6.27 -13.85 2.25
C ILE A 294 7.09 -14.48 3.37
N ASN A 295 7.91 -15.49 3.06
CA ASN A 295 8.79 -16.13 4.02
C ASN A 295 9.85 -15.18 4.59
N LYS A 296 10.31 -14.18 3.82
CA LYS A 296 11.22 -13.13 4.31
C LYS A 296 10.45 -12.00 5.00
N VAL A 297 9.27 -11.65 4.49
CA VAL A 297 8.37 -10.69 5.15
C VAL A 297 8.04 -11.17 6.57
N GLU A 298 7.69 -12.45 6.74
CA GLU A 298 7.38 -13.03 8.05
C GLU A 298 8.58 -12.96 9.01
N GLN A 299 9.81 -13.17 8.55
CA GLN A 299 11.00 -13.03 9.40
C GLN A 299 11.10 -11.60 9.98
N VAL A 300 10.81 -10.60 9.16
CA VAL A 300 10.79 -9.19 9.60
C VAL A 300 9.63 -8.94 10.57
N VAL A 301 8.43 -9.40 10.26
CA VAL A 301 7.26 -9.25 11.14
C VAL A 301 7.50 -9.91 12.50
N ARG A 302 8.04 -11.14 12.51
CA ARG A 302 8.37 -11.89 13.73
C ARG A 302 9.39 -11.15 14.60
N PHE A 303 10.43 -10.59 13.98
CA PHE A 303 11.37 -9.74 14.71
C PHE A 303 10.68 -8.47 15.23
N ALA A 304 9.87 -7.81 14.39
CA ALA A 304 9.18 -6.58 14.75
C ALA A 304 8.28 -6.74 15.97
N VAL A 305 7.44 -7.79 16.01
CA VAL A 305 6.55 -8.04 17.16
C VAL A 305 7.30 -8.40 18.44
N SER A 306 8.56 -8.84 18.34
CA SER A 306 9.41 -9.06 19.52
C SER A 306 9.94 -7.75 20.13
N GLN A 307 9.89 -6.64 19.39
CA GLN A 307 10.44 -5.34 19.79
C GLN A 307 9.36 -4.25 19.95
N VAL A 308 8.26 -4.36 19.21
CA VAL A 308 7.20 -3.34 19.14
C VAL A 308 5.84 -4.01 19.31
N PRO A 309 4.92 -3.45 20.12
CA PRO A 309 3.56 -3.97 20.24
C PRO A 309 2.88 -4.14 18.87
N PRO A 310 2.28 -5.31 18.57
CA PRO A 310 1.67 -5.58 17.25
C PRO A 310 0.65 -4.55 16.80
N ASN A 311 -0.16 -4.03 17.75
CA ASN A 311 -1.16 -2.99 17.50
C ASN A 311 -0.60 -1.61 17.13
N LYS A 312 0.73 -1.45 17.04
CA LYS A 312 1.41 -0.27 16.49
C LYS A 312 1.99 -0.50 15.09
N LEU A 313 2.10 -1.75 14.66
CA LEU A 313 2.84 -2.13 13.46
C LEU A 313 1.96 -2.13 12.21
N PHE A 314 2.49 -1.56 11.14
CA PHE A 314 1.97 -1.66 9.78
C PHE A 314 2.93 -2.46 8.92
N MET A 315 2.42 -3.48 8.24
CA MET A 315 3.23 -4.25 7.28
C MET A 315 3.16 -3.63 5.88
N GLY A 316 4.32 -3.35 5.27
CA GLY A 316 4.42 -2.85 3.90
C GLY A 316 4.07 -3.92 2.86
N ILE A 317 3.25 -3.55 1.86
CA ILE A 317 2.88 -4.39 0.72
C ILE A 317 3.19 -3.63 -0.58
N PRO A 318 4.01 -4.19 -1.49
CA PRO A 318 4.29 -3.54 -2.77
C PRO A 318 3.07 -3.65 -3.71
N ASN A 319 2.82 -2.61 -4.50
CA ASN A 319 1.77 -2.57 -5.52
C ASN A 319 2.36 -2.42 -6.94
N TYR A 320 3.43 -3.17 -7.18
CA TYR A 320 4.13 -3.25 -8.46
C TYR A 320 4.92 -4.55 -8.54
N GLY A 321 5.35 -4.86 -9.76
CA GLY A 321 6.31 -5.90 -10.08
C GLY A 321 7.47 -5.37 -10.90
N TYR A 322 8.30 -6.28 -11.36
CA TYR A 322 9.48 -5.99 -12.17
C TYR A 322 9.63 -7.02 -13.30
N ASP A 323 10.21 -6.55 -14.40
CA ASP A 323 10.55 -7.33 -15.60
C ASP A 323 12.04 -7.17 -15.86
N TRP A 324 12.78 -8.26 -15.68
CA TRP A 324 14.22 -8.35 -15.88
C TRP A 324 14.52 -8.99 -17.23
N ALA A 325 15.38 -8.36 -18.04
CA ALA A 325 16.02 -9.03 -19.15
C ALA A 325 17.20 -9.89 -18.66
N LEU A 326 17.36 -11.08 -19.22
CA LEU A 326 18.38 -12.06 -18.88
C LEU A 326 19.45 -12.18 -19.98
N PRO A 327 20.70 -12.53 -19.61
CA PRO A 327 21.18 -12.80 -18.25
C PRO A 327 21.31 -11.54 -17.40
N TYR A 328 21.05 -11.66 -16.10
CA TYR A 328 21.31 -10.59 -15.14
C TYR A 328 22.82 -10.42 -14.90
N VAL A 329 23.29 -9.18 -14.96
CA VAL A 329 24.68 -8.80 -14.67
C VAL A 329 24.67 -7.76 -13.56
N GLN A 330 25.28 -8.09 -12.42
CA GLN A 330 25.34 -7.22 -11.25
C GLN A 330 25.99 -5.87 -11.58
N GLY A 331 25.34 -4.78 -11.18
CA GLY A 331 25.81 -3.42 -11.43
C GLY A 331 25.56 -2.90 -12.86
N GLN A 332 25.01 -3.71 -13.77
CA GLN A 332 24.71 -3.30 -15.15
C GLN A 332 23.23 -3.47 -15.49
N SER A 333 22.63 -4.61 -15.16
CA SER A 333 21.23 -4.91 -15.46
C SER A 333 20.29 -4.04 -14.63
N ARG A 334 19.17 -3.63 -15.24
CA ARG A 334 18.10 -2.88 -14.60
C ARG A 334 16.75 -3.45 -14.99
N ALA A 335 15.94 -3.82 -14.01
CA ALA A 335 14.57 -4.26 -14.25
C ALA A 335 13.66 -3.06 -14.55
N ARG A 336 12.63 -3.30 -15.37
CA ARG A 336 11.58 -2.32 -15.61
C ARG A 336 10.45 -2.54 -14.60
N SER A 337 10.05 -1.50 -13.87
CA SER A 337 8.87 -1.56 -12.98
C SER A 337 7.58 -1.68 -13.79
N LEU A 338 6.66 -2.52 -13.31
CA LEU A 338 5.36 -2.81 -13.92
C LEU A 338 4.21 -2.71 -12.91
N GLY A 339 3.03 -2.31 -13.36
CA GLY A 339 1.81 -2.46 -12.55
C GLY A 339 1.33 -3.92 -12.54
N ASN A 340 0.61 -4.33 -11.50
CA ASN A 340 0.09 -5.71 -11.39
C ASN A 340 -0.89 -6.05 -12.53
N VAL A 341 -1.76 -5.12 -12.91
CA VAL A 341 -2.65 -5.27 -14.09
C VAL A 341 -1.83 -5.38 -15.38
N GLN A 342 -0.83 -4.52 -15.54
CA GLN A 342 0.07 -4.51 -16.69
C GLN A 342 0.86 -5.82 -16.83
N ALA A 343 1.28 -6.42 -15.72
CA ALA A 343 1.99 -7.71 -15.73
C ALA A 343 1.12 -8.83 -16.28
N VAL A 344 -0.19 -8.85 -15.95
CA VAL A 344 -1.16 -9.81 -16.50
C VAL A 344 -1.43 -9.54 -17.98
N GLU A 345 -1.64 -8.28 -18.36
CA GLU A 345 -1.82 -7.90 -19.77
C GLU A 345 -0.62 -8.30 -20.63
N GLN A 346 0.60 -8.09 -20.11
CA GLN A 346 1.82 -8.52 -20.78
C GLN A 346 1.89 -10.04 -20.92
N ALA A 347 1.56 -10.82 -19.87
CA ALA A 347 1.53 -12.28 -19.95
C ALA A 347 0.56 -12.78 -21.04
N ILE A 348 -0.61 -12.15 -21.17
CA ILE A 348 -1.57 -12.41 -22.24
C ILE A 348 -0.99 -12.09 -23.62
N GLN A 349 -0.32 -10.94 -23.77
CA GLN A 349 0.25 -10.49 -25.04
C GLN A 349 1.36 -11.41 -25.55
N VAL A 350 2.21 -11.91 -24.64
CA VAL A 350 3.34 -12.77 -24.99
C VAL A 350 2.99 -14.27 -24.95
N GLY A 351 1.76 -14.61 -24.59
CA GLY A 351 1.29 -16.00 -24.50
C GLY A 351 1.92 -16.80 -23.36
N ALA A 352 2.41 -16.13 -22.31
CA ALA A 352 3.03 -16.79 -21.17
C ALA A 352 1.98 -17.20 -20.12
N PRO A 353 1.97 -18.46 -19.67
CA PRO A 353 1.21 -18.85 -18.49
C PRO A 353 1.84 -18.23 -17.23
N ILE A 354 1.00 -17.84 -16.28
CA ILE A 354 1.44 -17.29 -15.00
C ILE A 354 1.66 -18.44 -14.01
N HIS A 355 2.88 -18.59 -13.54
CA HIS A 355 3.23 -19.52 -12.47
C HIS A 355 3.09 -18.84 -11.10
N TYR A 356 3.13 -19.63 -10.04
CA TYR A 356 3.04 -19.15 -8.67
C TYR A 356 4.06 -19.89 -7.82
N ASP A 357 4.92 -19.14 -7.16
CA ASP A 357 5.88 -19.69 -6.21
C ASP A 357 5.21 -19.80 -4.84
N ASP A 358 5.04 -21.03 -4.35
CA ASP A 358 4.37 -21.29 -3.08
C ASP A 358 5.21 -20.88 -1.85
N THR A 359 6.54 -20.76 -1.99
CA THR A 359 7.42 -20.35 -0.89
C THR A 359 7.42 -18.83 -0.73
N ALA A 360 7.54 -18.11 -1.84
CA ALA A 360 7.47 -16.65 -1.87
C ALA A 360 6.02 -16.15 -1.77
N GLN A 361 5.03 -16.99 -2.10
CA GLN A 361 3.64 -16.61 -2.31
C GLN A 361 3.52 -15.46 -3.32
N SER A 362 4.18 -15.57 -4.47
CA SER A 362 4.19 -14.53 -5.52
C SER A 362 4.05 -15.14 -6.92
N PRO A 363 3.27 -14.51 -7.82
CA PRO A 363 3.19 -14.91 -9.22
C PRO A 363 4.43 -14.49 -10.02
N HIS A 364 4.78 -15.32 -11.00
CA HIS A 364 5.86 -15.03 -11.94
C HIS A 364 5.64 -15.69 -13.30
N TYR A 365 6.37 -15.24 -14.32
CA TYR A 365 6.44 -15.92 -15.62
C TYR A 365 7.69 -15.50 -16.38
N ASN A 366 8.06 -16.31 -17.38
CA ASN A 366 9.16 -16.02 -18.30
C ASN A 366 8.62 -15.85 -19.72
N TYR A 367 9.29 -15.03 -20.53
CA TYR A 367 8.97 -14.87 -21.95
C TYR A 367 10.21 -14.46 -22.75
N TRP A 368 10.15 -14.58 -24.08
CA TRP A 368 11.24 -14.14 -24.97
C TRP A 368 10.85 -12.86 -25.71
N ARG A 369 11.77 -11.89 -25.74
CA ARG A 369 11.67 -10.66 -26.54
C ARG A 369 13.06 -10.23 -26.98
N ASP A 370 13.20 -9.77 -28.22
CA ASP A 370 14.46 -9.23 -28.76
C ASP A 370 15.70 -10.13 -28.53
N ARG A 371 15.51 -11.46 -28.63
CA ARG A 371 16.52 -12.50 -28.39
C ARG A 371 17.05 -12.56 -26.94
N ALA A 372 16.39 -11.91 -25.99
CA ALA A 372 16.61 -12.07 -24.57
C ALA A 372 15.43 -12.83 -23.94
N GLU A 373 15.74 -13.67 -22.96
CA GLU A 373 14.73 -14.15 -22.03
C GLU A 373 14.43 -13.03 -21.02
N HIS A 374 13.18 -12.95 -20.60
CA HIS A 374 12.71 -12.03 -19.59
C HIS A 374 12.04 -12.81 -18.46
N GLU A 375 12.26 -12.38 -17.22
CA GLU A 375 11.61 -12.92 -16.03
C GLU A 375 10.80 -11.81 -15.34
N VAL A 376 9.53 -12.10 -15.03
CA VAL A 376 8.61 -11.14 -14.43
C VAL A 376 8.11 -11.65 -13.09
N TRP A 377 8.22 -10.84 -12.04
CA TRP A 377 7.61 -11.07 -10.73
C TRP A 377 6.68 -9.91 -10.38
N PHE A 378 5.50 -10.20 -9.85
CA PHE A 378 4.49 -9.18 -9.53
C PHE A 378 3.59 -9.65 -8.37
N GLU A 379 2.49 -8.94 -8.10
CA GLU A 379 1.50 -9.32 -7.08
C GLU A 379 0.13 -9.61 -7.73
N ASP A 380 -0.59 -10.61 -7.21
CA ASP A 380 -1.95 -10.95 -7.62
C ASP A 380 -2.88 -11.14 -6.41
N ALA A 381 -4.12 -11.61 -6.64
CA ALA A 381 -5.06 -11.83 -5.55
C ALA A 381 -4.57 -12.85 -4.51
N ARG A 382 -3.78 -13.86 -4.90
CA ARG A 382 -3.27 -14.91 -4.01
C ARG A 382 -2.21 -14.32 -3.08
N SER A 383 -1.24 -13.60 -3.65
CA SER A 383 -0.14 -12.99 -2.89
C SER A 383 -0.64 -11.90 -1.94
N VAL A 384 -1.60 -11.08 -2.38
CA VAL A 384 -2.29 -10.10 -1.51
C VAL A 384 -3.00 -10.79 -0.36
N ARG A 385 -3.78 -11.85 -0.61
CA ARG A 385 -4.48 -12.61 0.44
C ARG A 385 -3.49 -13.17 1.46
N ALA A 386 -2.39 -13.75 1.00
CA ALA A 386 -1.37 -14.32 1.88
C ALA A 386 -0.77 -13.26 2.81
N LYS A 387 -0.43 -12.08 2.27
CA LYS A 387 0.11 -10.95 3.06
C LYS A 387 -0.91 -10.40 4.06
N LEU A 388 -2.17 -10.23 3.66
CA LEU A 388 -3.23 -9.77 4.57
C LEU A 388 -3.49 -10.77 5.70
N ALA A 389 -3.48 -12.08 5.39
CA ALA A 389 -3.61 -13.13 6.39
C ALA A 389 -2.45 -13.11 7.40
N LEU A 390 -1.21 -12.95 6.93
CA LEU A 390 -0.03 -12.82 7.79
C LEU A 390 -0.16 -11.62 8.75
N ALA A 391 -0.57 -10.45 8.26
CA ALA A 391 -0.80 -9.29 9.12
C ALA A 391 -1.88 -9.55 10.17
N GLY A 392 -2.92 -10.32 9.83
CA GLY A 392 -3.99 -10.68 10.74
C GLY A 392 -3.55 -11.71 11.79
N GLU A 393 -2.77 -12.70 11.39
CA GLU A 393 -2.21 -13.75 12.26
C GLU A 393 -1.37 -13.15 13.38
N TYR A 394 -0.52 -12.17 13.05
CA TYR A 394 0.31 -11.44 14.01
C TYR A 394 -0.45 -10.30 14.72
N GLN A 395 -1.74 -10.12 14.46
CA GLN A 395 -2.59 -9.08 15.06
C GLN A 395 -2.00 -7.67 14.91
N LEU A 396 -1.45 -7.39 13.73
CA LEU A 396 -0.87 -6.09 13.42
C LEU A 396 -1.97 -5.00 13.39
N ALA A 397 -1.59 -3.74 13.58
CA ALA A 397 -2.51 -2.61 13.44
C ALA A 397 -3.12 -2.53 12.04
N GLY A 398 -2.36 -2.95 11.04
CA GLY A 398 -2.78 -2.88 9.65
C GLY A 398 -1.68 -3.10 8.63
N VAL A 399 -1.94 -2.61 7.42
CA VAL A 399 -1.03 -2.72 6.27
C VAL A 399 -0.81 -1.36 5.60
N SER A 400 0.34 -1.18 4.97
CA SER A 400 0.68 0.01 4.21
C SER A 400 1.03 -0.35 2.77
N ILE A 401 0.36 0.29 1.81
CA ILE A 401 0.54 0.03 0.39
C ILE A 401 1.61 0.98 -0.18
N TRP A 402 2.72 0.41 -0.64
CA TRP A 402 3.76 1.12 -1.39
C TRP A 402 3.65 0.75 -2.88
N ASN A 403 3.14 1.60 -3.75
CA ASN A 403 2.41 2.84 -3.49
C ASN A 403 1.06 2.79 -4.23
N ILE A 404 0.19 3.76 -3.98
CA ILE A 404 -1.15 3.79 -4.58
C ILE A 404 -1.20 4.47 -5.96
N MET A 405 -0.05 4.72 -6.60
CA MET A 405 0.02 5.43 -7.89
C MET A 405 -0.62 4.64 -9.04
N ARG A 406 -0.82 3.32 -8.86
CA ARG A 406 -1.44 2.43 -9.83
C ARG A 406 -2.65 1.76 -9.19
N TYR A 407 -3.82 1.83 -9.84
CA TYR A 407 -5.01 1.16 -9.33
C TYR A 407 -4.92 -0.34 -9.59
N PHE A 408 -5.00 -1.15 -8.54
CA PHE A 408 -5.02 -2.61 -8.62
C PHE A 408 -6.34 -3.14 -8.02
N PRO A 409 -7.36 -3.42 -8.85
CA PRO A 409 -8.71 -3.77 -8.37
C PRO A 409 -8.71 -4.95 -7.38
N GLN A 410 -7.93 -5.99 -7.66
CA GLN A 410 -7.92 -7.21 -6.85
C GLN A 410 -7.34 -6.97 -5.45
N LEU A 411 -6.38 -6.04 -5.27
CA LEU A 411 -5.89 -5.65 -3.95
C LEU A 411 -7.05 -5.17 -3.07
N TRP A 412 -7.83 -4.23 -3.58
CA TRP A 412 -8.93 -3.61 -2.85
C TRP A 412 -10.11 -4.57 -2.64
N LEU A 413 -10.41 -5.41 -3.63
CA LEU A 413 -11.43 -6.46 -3.50
C LEU A 413 -11.06 -7.48 -2.42
N VAL A 414 -9.82 -7.97 -2.42
CA VAL A 414 -9.35 -8.96 -1.43
C VAL A 414 -9.34 -8.33 -0.05
N LEU A 415 -8.76 -7.13 0.09
CA LEU A 415 -8.73 -6.38 1.35
C LEU A 415 -10.14 -6.16 1.90
N ASN A 416 -11.01 -5.53 1.11
CA ASN A 416 -12.37 -5.25 1.53
C ASN A 416 -13.14 -6.53 1.81
N SER A 417 -12.90 -7.64 1.09
CA SER A 417 -13.60 -8.90 1.38
C SER A 417 -13.18 -9.54 2.71
N LEU A 418 -11.93 -9.35 3.14
CA LEU A 418 -11.37 -10.01 4.32
C LEU A 418 -11.44 -9.16 5.58
N TYR A 419 -11.34 -7.83 5.49
CA TYR A 419 -11.26 -6.96 6.66
C TYR A 419 -12.17 -5.74 6.54
N ASP A 420 -12.68 -5.28 7.68
CA ASP A 420 -13.24 -3.95 7.80
C ASP A 420 -12.11 -2.92 7.81
N ILE A 421 -12.26 -1.85 7.04
CA ILE A 421 -11.26 -0.78 6.93
C ILE A 421 -11.63 0.32 7.92
N GLU A 422 -10.72 0.62 8.84
CA GLU A 422 -10.92 1.64 9.85
C GLU A 422 -11.02 3.04 9.22
N LYS A 423 -12.02 3.83 9.66
CA LYS A 423 -12.17 5.24 9.31
C LYS A 423 -12.14 6.05 10.60
N LEU A 424 -11.24 7.02 10.66
CA LEU A 424 -10.85 7.66 11.92
C LEU A 424 -11.48 9.04 12.17
N GLY A 425 -12.43 9.47 11.33
CA GLY A 425 -13.16 10.73 11.49
C GLY A 425 -12.35 11.97 11.13
#